data_AF-X1NEA9-F1
#
_entry.id   AF-X1NEA9-F1
#
_cell.length_a   1.000
_cell.length_b   1.000
_cell.length_c   1.000
_cell.angle_alpha   90.00
_cell.angle_beta   90.00
_cell.angle_gamma   90.00
#
_symmetry.space_group_name_H-M   'P 1'
#
loop_
_entity.id
_entity.type
_entity.pdbx_description
1 polymer ?
#
loop_
_entity_poly.entity_id
_entity_poly.type
_entity_poly.pdbx_seq_one_letter_code
_entity_poly.pdbx_strand_id
1 'polypeptide(L)'
;MNIFKKMIRYPFILFQNLGIFEKLSLYIMPIHYYYPIPDLDVIRRDSRWDLRPKEIAGIDLNEDYQLKLLQLEFPKYVNEYDFPLEKKDIGKANEFYFNNHMFANTDAEVYYCVIRTFKPNIIIEVGGVLHKFASRPQKKILR
;
A
#
# COMPACT_ATOMS: atom_id res chain seq x y z
N MET A 1 -7.80 -39.86 -3.40
CA MET A 1 -7.93 -38.46 -3.86
C MET A 1 -9.22 -37.82 -3.31
N ASN A 2 -9.42 -37.71 -1.98
CA ASN A 2 -10.65 -37.07 -1.45
C ASN A 2 -10.63 -36.57 0.02
N ILE A 3 -9.48 -36.55 0.70
CA ILE A 3 -9.39 -36.05 2.09
C ILE A 3 -8.95 -34.58 2.13
N PHE A 4 -7.96 -34.21 1.30
CA PHE A 4 -7.43 -32.85 1.25
C PHE A 4 -8.43 -31.78 0.76
N LYS A 5 -9.32 -32.12 -0.19
CA LYS A 5 -10.35 -31.18 -0.67
C LYS A 5 -11.43 -30.85 0.38
N LYS A 6 -11.62 -31.71 1.39
CA LYS A 6 -12.64 -31.52 2.43
C LYS A 6 -12.18 -30.54 3.53
N MET A 7 -10.87 -30.42 3.72
CA MET A 7 -10.25 -29.53 4.71
C MET A 7 -10.34 -28.05 4.34
N ILE A 8 -10.46 -27.73 3.05
CA ILE A 8 -10.54 -26.35 2.53
C ILE A 8 -11.93 -25.73 2.78
N ARG A 9 -12.96 -26.54 3.05
CA ARG A 9 -14.35 -26.08 3.17
C ARG A 9 -14.82 -25.83 4.62
N TYR A 10 -14.02 -26.16 5.62
CA TYR A 10 -14.37 -26.00 7.04
C TYR A 10 -13.16 -25.45 7.83
N PRO A 11 -13.10 -24.14 8.14
CA PRO A 11 -12.02 -23.57 8.97
C PRO A 11 -11.97 -24.20 10.38
N PHE A 12 -13.05 -24.85 10.81
CA PHE A 12 -13.21 -25.48 12.11
C PHE A 12 -12.18 -26.58 12.45
N ILE A 13 -11.74 -27.37 11.47
CA ILE A 13 -10.77 -28.47 11.71
C ILE A 13 -9.34 -27.93 11.92
N LEU A 14 -9.04 -26.81 11.28
CA LEU A 14 -7.75 -26.12 11.32
C LEU A 14 -7.51 -25.49 12.71
N PHE A 15 -8.55 -24.93 13.32
CA PHE A 15 -8.49 -24.34 14.66
C PHE A 15 -8.36 -25.37 15.79
N GLN A 16 -8.94 -26.57 15.67
CA GLN A 16 -8.92 -27.54 16.76
C GLN A 16 -7.57 -28.26 16.99
N ASN A 17 -6.62 -28.13 16.05
CA ASN A 17 -5.33 -28.84 16.11
C ASN A 17 -4.11 -27.89 16.24
N LEU A 18 -4.34 -26.61 16.58
CA LEU A 18 -3.27 -25.62 16.75
C LEU A 18 -2.12 -26.11 17.63
N GLY A 19 -2.43 -26.79 18.74
CA GLY A 19 -1.41 -27.31 19.66
C GLY A 19 -0.51 -28.42 19.09
N ILE A 20 -0.95 -29.15 18.05
CA ILE A 20 -0.08 -30.12 17.35
C ILE A 20 0.88 -29.37 16.43
N PHE A 21 0.38 -28.35 15.73
CA PHE A 21 1.20 -27.55 14.82
C PHE A 21 2.23 -26.71 15.58
N GLU A 22 1.87 -26.14 16.73
CA GLU A 22 2.80 -25.43 17.62
C GLU A 22 3.94 -26.34 18.12
N LYS A 23 3.61 -27.56 18.57
CA LYS A 23 4.64 -28.55 18.99
C LYS A 23 5.58 -28.95 17.86
N LEU A 24 5.10 -28.93 16.62
CA LEU A 24 5.89 -29.20 15.42
C LEU A 24 6.53 -27.94 14.82
N SER A 25 6.35 -26.76 15.43
CA SER A 25 6.81 -25.48 14.90
C SER A 25 6.33 -25.20 13.47
N LEU A 26 5.08 -25.57 13.18
CA LEU A 26 4.41 -25.39 11.89
C LEU A 26 3.39 -24.25 11.95
N TYR A 27 3.43 -23.35 10.96
CA TYR A 27 2.44 -22.30 10.76
C TYR A 27 1.56 -22.62 9.54
N ILE A 28 0.25 -22.70 9.74
CA ILE A 28 -0.72 -22.89 8.64
C ILE A 28 -1.44 -21.57 8.42
N MET A 29 -1.36 -21.05 7.20
CA MET A 29 -2.05 -19.84 6.77
C MET A 29 -2.78 -20.06 5.44
N PRO A 30 -3.88 -19.33 5.17
CA PRO A 30 -4.49 -19.33 3.85
C PRO A 30 -3.51 -18.77 2.82
N ILE A 31 -3.63 -19.21 1.56
CA ILE A 31 -2.99 -18.51 0.45
C ILE A 31 -3.79 -17.24 0.18
N HIS A 32 -3.19 -16.07 0.43
CA HIS A 32 -3.82 -14.79 0.22
C HIS A 32 -2.77 -13.73 -0.14
N TYR A 33 -3.12 -12.79 -1.01
CA TYR A 33 -2.20 -11.75 -1.49
C TYR A 33 -1.78 -10.72 -0.43
N TYR A 34 -2.46 -10.69 0.73
CA TYR A 34 -2.07 -9.88 1.89
C TYR A 34 -1.12 -10.61 2.85
N TYR A 35 -0.78 -11.88 2.60
CA TYR A 35 0.17 -12.61 3.43
C TYR A 35 1.59 -12.56 2.84
N PRO A 36 2.63 -12.62 3.69
CA PRO A 36 4.02 -12.48 3.25
C PRO A 36 4.54 -13.69 2.46
N ILE A 37 3.83 -14.82 2.50
CA ILE A 37 4.21 -16.05 1.78
C ILE A 37 3.36 -16.12 0.51
N PRO A 38 3.96 -15.93 -0.69
CA PRO A 38 3.22 -16.00 -1.94
C PRO A 38 2.86 -17.44 -2.29
N ASP A 39 1.91 -17.61 -3.21
CA ASP A 39 1.59 -18.91 -3.79
C ASP A 39 2.77 -19.40 -4.66
N LEU A 40 3.53 -20.35 -4.13
CA LEU A 40 4.71 -20.90 -4.79
C LEU A 40 4.34 -21.69 -6.05
N ASP A 41 3.14 -22.25 -6.16
CA ASP A 41 2.72 -22.98 -7.34
C ASP A 41 2.39 -22.04 -8.51
N VAL A 42 1.85 -20.86 -8.21
CA VAL A 42 1.69 -19.78 -9.20
C VAL A 42 3.06 -19.33 -9.70
N ILE A 43 3.99 -19.07 -8.78
CA ILE A 43 5.36 -18.63 -9.14
C ILE A 43 6.06 -19.67 -10.03
N ARG A 44 6.01 -20.96 -9.65
CA ARG A 44 6.67 -22.04 -10.41
C ARG A 44 6.11 -22.24 -11.82
N ARG A 45 4.81 -21.98 -12.01
CA ARG A 45 4.15 -22.12 -13.32
C ARG A 45 4.31 -20.88 -14.19
N ASP A 46 4.53 -19.73 -13.57
CA ASP A 46 4.77 -18.49 -14.29
C ASP A 46 6.25 -18.35 -14.62
N SER A 47 6.64 -18.81 -15.80
CA SER A 47 8.01 -18.65 -16.33
C SER A 47 8.43 -17.18 -16.44
N ARG A 48 7.50 -16.21 -16.34
CA ARG A 48 7.80 -14.78 -16.36
C ARG A 48 8.29 -14.26 -15.01
N TRP A 49 8.11 -15.01 -13.92
CA TRP A 49 8.54 -14.58 -12.58
C TRP A 49 10.05 -14.28 -12.50
N ASP A 50 10.84 -15.08 -13.23
CA ASP A 50 12.29 -14.92 -13.36
C ASP A 50 12.68 -14.00 -14.54
N LEU A 51 11.74 -13.70 -15.45
CA LEU A 51 11.93 -12.86 -16.63
C LEU A 51 11.43 -11.44 -16.41
N ARG A 52 11.48 -10.92 -15.18
CA ARG A 52 11.00 -9.57 -14.88
C ARG A 52 11.63 -8.60 -15.87
N PRO A 53 10.82 -7.90 -16.67
CA PRO A 53 11.36 -6.92 -17.60
C PRO A 53 12.18 -5.92 -16.79
N LYS A 54 13.45 -5.73 -17.15
CA LYS A 54 14.26 -4.65 -16.60
C LYS A 54 13.70 -3.28 -17.00
N GLU A 55 12.91 -3.27 -18.06
CA GLU A 55 12.31 -2.09 -18.66
C GLU A 55 10.81 -2.35 -18.87
N ILE A 56 10.01 -1.35 -18.55
CA ILE A 56 8.57 -1.39 -18.79
C ILE A 56 8.31 -0.68 -20.11
N ALA A 57 7.79 -1.40 -21.10
CA ALA A 57 7.58 -0.86 -22.44
C ALA A 57 6.73 0.42 -22.39
N GLY A 58 7.28 1.52 -22.90
CA GLY A 58 6.61 2.83 -22.94
C GLY A 58 6.63 3.62 -21.62
N ILE A 59 7.32 3.12 -20.59
CA ILE A 59 7.48 3.83 -19.30
C ILE A 59 8.98 4.01 -19.03
N ASP A 60 9.43 5.26 -19.02
CA ASP A 60 10.71 5.63 -18.43
C ASP A 60 10.54 5.75 -16.92
N LEU A 61 11.14 4.84 -16.16
CA LEU A 61 11.09 4.86 -14.71
C LEU A 61 11.86 6.05 -14.12
N ASN A 62 12.92 6.52 -14.77
CA ASN A 62 13.74 7.64 -14.29
C ASN A 62 14.08 7.57 -12.79
N GLU A 63 14.58 6.41 -12.35
CA GLU A 63 14.84 6.09 -10.94
C GLU A 63 15.77 7.11 -10.27
N ASP A 64 16.78 7.59 -10.99
CA ASP A 64 17.72 8.61 -10.49
C ASP A 64 17.01 9.92 -10.09
N TYR A 65 16.00 10.34 -10.87
CA TYR A 65 15.22 11.52 -10.53
C TYR A 65 14.30 11.24 -9.35
N GLN A 66 13.68 10.06 -9.27
CA GLN A 66 12.88 9.67 -8.11
C GLN A 66 13.71 9.70 -6.82
N LEU A 67 14.94 9.18 -6.85
CA LEU A 67 15.85 9.21 -5.71
C LEU A 67 16.23 10.65 -5.32
N LYS A 68 16.48 11.52 -6.29
CA LYS A 68 16.74 12.95 -6.03
C LYS A 68 15.53 13.64 -5.38
N LEU A 69 14.31 13.33 -5.81
CA LEU A 69 13.10 13.87 -5.17
C LEU A 69 13.04 13.46 -3.69
N LEU A 70 13.24 12.17 -3.41
CA LEU A 70 13.21 11.63 -2.04
C LEU A 70 14.30 12.22 -1.15
N GLN A 71 15.51 12.41 -1.67
CA GLN A 71 16.66 12.85 -0.88
C GLN A 71 16.76 14.36 -0.72
N LEU A 72 16.36 15.13 -1.73
CA LEU A 72 16.65 16.56 -1.80
C LEU A 72 15.40 17.43 -1.77
N GLU A 73 14.33 17.04 -2.45
CA GLU A 73 13.15 17.90 -2.61
C GLU A 73 12.11 17.67 -1.51
N PHE A 74 11.76 16.41 -1.24
CA PHE A 74 10.70 16.07 -0.29
C PHE A 74 11.00 16.49 1.16
N PRO A 75 12.25 16.38 1.67
CA PRO A 75 12.58 16.83 3.02
C PRO A 75 12.28 18.31 3.29
N LYS A 76 12.20 19.15 2.24
CA LYS A 76 11.88 20.58 2.38
C LYS A 76 10.48 20.83 2.93
N TYR A 77 9.57 19.86 2.82
CA TYR A 77 8.17 19.98 3.24
C TYR A 77 7.87 19.39 4.61
N VAL A 78 8.85 18.82 5.32
CA VAL A 78 8.64 18.16 6.63
C VAL A 78 7.95 19.09 7.64
N ASN A 79 8.28 20.38 7.62
CA ASN A 79 7.68 21.37 8.51
C ASN A 79 6.21 21.72 8.14
N GLU A 80 5.71 21.28 6.99
CA GLU A 80 4.31 21.45 6.58
C GLU A 80 3.41 20.29 7.07
N TYR A 81 3.97 19.26 7.69
CA TYR A 81 3.25 18.06 8.14
C TYR A 81 2.46 18.32 9.43
N ASP A 82 1.31 18.99 9.28
CA ASP A 82 0.33 19.22 10.34
C ASP A 82 -0.98 18.47 10.04
N PHE A 83 -0.85 17.17 9.77
CA PHE A 83 -2.00 16.29 9.54
C PHE A 83 -2.50 15.72 10.87
N PRO A 84 -3.82 15.70 11.12
CA PRO A 84 -4.35 15.08 12.32
C PRO A 84 -4.05 13.58 12.31
N LEU A 85 -3.61 13.03 13.45
CA LEU A 85 -3.40 11.59 13.59
C LEU A 85 -4.72 10.83 13.51
N GLU A 86 -5.72 11.32 14.25
CA GLU A 86 -7.04 10.72 14.37
C GLU A 86 -8.11 11.57 13.69
N LYS A 87 -9.24 10.93 13.37
CA LYS A 87 -10.40 11.61 12.81
C LYS A 87 -10.96 12.61 13.81
N LYS A 88 -10.89 13.91 13.49
CA LYS A 88 -11.30 14.99 14.39
C LYS A 88 -12.83 15.16 14.52
N ASP A 89 -13.62 14.80 13.49
CA ASP A 89 -15.09 14.94 13.51
C ASP A 89 -15.80 13.81 12.74
N ILE A 90 -16.84 13.22 13.34
CA ILE A 90 -17.65 12.13 12.75
C ILE A 90 -18.49 12.64 11.55
N GLY A 91 -18.80 13.94 11.51
CA GLY A 91 -19.74 14.56 10.56
C GLY A 91 -19.14 15.18 9.29
N LYS A 92 -17.82 15.39 9.21
CA LYS A 92 -17.16 15.84 7.98
C LYS A 92 -16.63 14.64 7.22
N ALA A 93 -17.41 14.15 6.28
CA ALA A 93 -16.90 13.17 5.33
C ALA A 93 -15.73 13.79 4.54
N ASN A 94 -14.61 13.07 4.49
CA ASN A 94 -13.47 13.29 3.56
C ASN A 94 -12.34 14.24 4.00
N GLU A 95 -12.17 14.60 5.28
CA GLU A 95 -10.90 15.20 5.72
C GLU A 95 -9.83 14.12 5.94
N PHE A 96 -8.61 14.33 5.44
CA PHE A 96 -7.49 13.42 5.66
C PHE A 96 -7.05 13.40 7.13
N TYR A 97 -6.77 12.20 7.64
CA TYR A 97 -6.11 11.93 8.91
C TYR A 97 -5.18 10.72 8.75
N PHE A 98 -4.08 10.65 9.49
CA PHE A 98 -3.04 9.64 9.29
C PHE A 98 -3.53 8.21 9.55
N ASN A 99 -4.26 7.96 10.65
CA ASN A 99 -4.68 6.62 11.04
C ASN A 99 -5.97 6.16 10.35
N ASN A 100 -6.12 6.44 9.05
CA ASN A 100 -7.31 6.09 8.28
C ASN A 100 -7.33 4.64 7.74
N HIS A 101 -6.31 3.85 8.06
CA HIS A 101 -6.10 2.44 7.66
C HIS A 101 -6.03 2.15 6.15
N MET A 102 -6.13 3.16 5.30
CA MET A 102 -6.20 3.01 3.84
C MET A 102 -5.02 3.71 3.14
N PHE A 103 -4.65 4.91 3.57
CA PHE A 103 -3.57 5.73 3.02
C PHE A 103 -2.92 6.55 4.13
N ALA A 104 -1.77 6.11 4.60
CA ALA A 104 -1.16 6.57 5.84
C ALA A 104 0.37 6.63 5.73
N ASN A 105 1.00 7.23 6.74
CA ASN A 105 2.44 7.27 6.91
C ASN A 105 3.14 7.77 5.64
N THR A 106 4.20 7.05 5.24
CA THR A 106 5.08 7.39 4.12
C THR A 106 4.32 7.57 2.81
N ASP A 107 3.25 6.82 2.54
CA ASP A 107 2.48 6.95 1.30
C ASP A 107 1.82 8.34 1.20
N ALA A 108 1.23 8.80 2.30
CA ALA A 108 0.58 10.10 2.37
C ALA A 108 1.58 11.26 2.34
N GLU A 109 2.72 11.09 3.01
CA GLU A 109 3.81 12.08 3.02
C GLU A 109 4.42 12.25 1.62
N VAL A 110 4.75 11.14 0.95
CA VAL A 110 5.29 11.15 -0.42
C VAL A 110 4.30 11.78 -1.39
N TYR A 111 3.02 11.42 -1.29
CA TYR A 111 1.98 11.98 -2.17
C TYR A 111 1.77 13.47 -1.96
N TYR A 112 1.86 13.94 -0.70
CA TYR A 112 1.90 15.37 -0.41
C TYR A 112 3.05 16.07 -1.10
N CYS A 113 4.26 15.54 -0.96
CA CYS A 113 5.43 16.14 -1.58
C CYS A 113 5.28 16.17 -3.11
N VAL A 114 4.77 15.11 -3.75
CA VAL A 114 4.48 15.11 -5.20
C VAL A 114 3.55 16.26 -5.58
N ILE A 115 2.44 16.46 -4.87
CA ILE A 115 1.51 17.56 -5.15
C ILE A 115 2.17 18.93 -4.93
N ARG A 116 2.98 19.09 -3.88
CA ARG A 116 3.66 20.36 -3.56
C ARG A 116 4.77 20.71 -4.52
N THR A 117 5.52 19.71 -4.99
CA THR A 117 6.63 19.86 -5.94
C THR A 117 6.10 20.14 -7.35
N PHE A 118 5.18 19.32 -7.85
CA PHE A 118 4.76 19.39 -9.26
C PHE A 118 3.55 20.30 -9.50
N LYS A 119 2.75 20.57 -8.46
CA LYS A 119 1.52 21.37 -8.53
C LYS A 119 0.66 20.98 -9.75
N PRO A 120 0.33 19.69 -9.93
CA PRO A 120 -0.39 19.25 -11.10
C PRO A 120 -1.79 19.88 -11.14
N ASN A 121 -2.25 20.21 -12.35
CA ASN A 121 -3.61 20.75 -12.56
C ASN A 121 -4.69 19.65 -12.47
N ILE A 122 -4.31 18.40 -12.72
CA ILE A 122 -5.19 17.24 -12.75
C ILE A 122 -4.47 16.10 -12.04
N ILE A 123 -5.17 15.41 -11.16
CA ILE A 123 -4.71 14.18 -10.52
C ILE A 123 -5.76 13.09 -10.81
N ILE A 124 -5.30 11.95 -11.32
CA ILE A 124 -6.13 10.78 -11.60
C ILE A 124 -5.71 9.68 -10.63
N GLU A 125 -6.61 9.30 -9.73
CA GLU A 125 -6.41 8.22 -8.76
C GLU A 125 -7.24 7.00 -9.16
N VAL A 126 -6.59 5.84 -9.31
CA VAL A 126 -7.28 4.56 -9.59
C VAL A 126 -7.18 3.67 -8.36
N GLY A 127 -8.33 3.27 -7.80
CA GLY A 127 -8.39 2.46 -6.58
C GLY A 127 -8.56 3.25 -5.26
N GLY A 128 -8.78 4.57 -5.33
CA GLY A 128 -8.98 5.41 -4.14
C GLY A 128 -10.44 5.39 -3.66
N VAL A 129 -10.75 4.61 -2.64
CA VAL A 129 -12.11 4.59 -2.08
C VAL A 129 -12.31 5.63 -0.96
N LEU A 130 -11.25 6.21 -0.35
CA LEU A 130 -11.42 7.01 0.88
C LEU A 130 -10.44 8.19 1.14
N HIS A 131 -9.83 8.83 0.13
CA HIS A 131 -8.93 9.98 0.37
C HIS A 131 -9.24 11.18 -0.50
N LYS A 132 -9.66 12.31 0.09
CA LYS A 132 -9.56 13.64 -0.54
C LYS A 132 -8.33 14.36 -0.01
N PHE A 133 -7.16 13.84 -0.34
CA PHE A 133 -5.91 14.51 -0.03
C PHE A 133 -5.74 15.78 -0.90
N ALA A 134 -6.19 15.71 -2.15
CA ALA A 134 -6.04 16.77 -3.16
C ALA A 134 -7.08 17.92 -3.10
N SER A 135 -8.10 17.87 -2.22
CA SER A 135 -9.14 18.91 -2.19
C SER A 135 -8.83 20.10 -1.28
N ARG A 136 -7.68 20.12 -0.61
CA ARG A 136 -7.28 21.30 0.17
C ARG A 136 -6.83 22.40 -0.79
N PRO A 137 -7.42 23.61 -0.76
CA PRO A 137 -6.92 24.73 -1.53
C PRO A 137 -5.47 24.98 -1.10
N GLN A 138 -4.55 24.90 -2.06
CA GLN A 138 -3.16 25.34 -1.84
C GLN A 138 -3.27 26.77 -1.31
N LYS A 139 -2.84 27.02 -0.06
CA LYS A 139 -2.73 28.39 0.44
C LYS A 139 -1.98 29.17 -0.64
N LYS A 140 -2.60 30.23 -1.19
CA LYS A 140 -1.95 31.18 -2.08
C LYS A 140 -0.75 31.75 -1.33
N ILE A 141 0.41 31.13 -1.48
CA ILE A 141 1.68 31.74 -1.15
C ILE A 141 1.96 32.65 -2.34
N LEU A 142 1.40 33.86 -2.27
CA LEU A 142 1.86 34.99 -3.05
C LEU A 142 3.36 35.12 -2.79
N ARG A 143 4.16 34.84 -3.82
CA ARG A 143 5.46 35.46 -4.03
C ARG A 143 5.42 36.08 -5.40
#